data_AF-A0A5B9Y4X1-F1
#
_entry.id   AF-A0A5B9Y4X1-F1
#
_cell.length_a   1.000
_cell.length_b   1.000
_cell.length_c   1.000
_cell.angle_alpha   90.00
_cell.angle_beta   90.00
_cell.angle_gamma   90.00
#
_symmetry.space_group_name_H-M   'P 1'
#
loop_
_entity.id
_entity.type
_entity.pdbx_description
1 polymer ?
#
loop_
_entity_poly.entity_id
_entity_poly.type
_entity_poly.pdbx_seq_one_letter_code
_entity_poly.pdbx_strand_id
1 'polypeptide(L)'
;MEKKVYNLSETSLGKITFMDGTVFISVTFVADSGEKINEVILVPSIEDGIRKFPGFFMELGFKYVQDKLTFHNRIIEWMGENWFENGIKSFQKEMAEVHGFPDFLSMDPMEWVKSEPEMVPLILVHIASRFTNGYLKLPGSIRDLEISVRFVKNVLAINFWEEGNPVPKIQGMHTNTPRG
;
A
#
# COMPACT_ATOMS: atom_id res chain seq x y z
N MET A 1 -22.14 14.55 13.21
CA MET A 1 -20.98 14.06 14.00
C MET A 1 -20.53 15.20 14.90
N GLU A 2 -20.62 15.05 16.22
CA GLU A 2 -20.03 16.01 17.17
C GLU A 2 -18.50 15.99 17.03
N LYS A 3 -17.89 17.16 16.85
CA LYS A 3 -16.42 17.29 16.85
C LYS A 3 -15.89 17.01 18.26
N LYS A 4 -15.37 15.81 18.49
CA LYS A 4 -14.58 15.55 19.71
C LYS A 4 -13.28 16.32 19.62
N VAL A 5 -13.12 17.30 20.51
CA VAL A 5 -11.85 18.02 20.73
C VAL A 5 -11.12 17.30 21.85
N TYR A 6 -9.92 16.79 21.55
CA TYR A 6 -9.07 16.13 22.54
C TYR A 6 -8.03 17.16 23.02
N ASN A 7 -8.10 17.55 24.30
CA ASN A 7 -7.04 18.34 24.93
C ASN A 7 -5.89 17.39 25.27
N LEU A 8 -4.86 17.36 24.42
CA LEU A 8 -3.65 16.58 24.62
C LEU A 8 -2.62 17.44 25.36
N SER A 9 -1.99 16.88 26.39
CA SER A 9 -0.87 17.56 27.05
C SER A 9 0.40 17.46 26.19
N GLU A 10 1.32 18.42 26.30
CA GLU A 10 2.57 18.42 25.51
C GLU A 10 3.44 17.18 25.80
N THR A 11 3.42 16.66 27.03
CA THR A 11 4.16 15.43 27.40
C THR A 11 3.67 14.22 26.64
N SER A 12 2.44 14.26 26.16
CA SER A 12 1.77 13.17 25.46
C SER A 12 2.10 13.13 23.97
N LEU A 13 2.83 14.13 23.46
CA LEU A 13 3.34 14.17 22.10
C LEU A 13 4.74 13.57 22.06
N GLY A 14 4.83 12.38 21.47
CA GLY A 14 6.10 11.73 21.15
C GLY A 14 6.48 11.95 19.69
N LYS A 15 7.78 11.94 19.41
CA LYS A 15 8.30 11.89 18.04
C LYS A 15 8.93 10.52 17.80
N ILE A 16 8.34 9.74 16.91
CA ILE A 16 8.97 8.50 16.43
C ILE A 16 9.82 8.86 15.22
N THR A 17 11.12 8.59 15.30
CA THR A 17 12.06 8.79 14.20
C THR A 17 12.36 7.44 13.58
N PHE A 18 12.19 7.33 12.27
CA PHE A 18 12.48 6.15 11.48
C PHE A 18 13.87 6.29 10.83
N MET A 19 14.45 5.14 10.49
CA MET A 19 15.69 5.13 9.70
C MET A 19 15.44 5.81 8.35
N ASP A 20 16.43 6.54 7.86
CA ASP A 20 16.36 7.12 6.53
C ASP A 20 16.17 6.00 5.49
N GLY A 21 15.20 6.17 4.58
CA GLY A 21 14.79 5.14 3.63
C GLY A 21 13.61 4.27 4.06
N THR A 22 13.09 4.43 5.28
CA THR A 22 11.87 3.74 5.74
C THR A 22 10.68 4.10 4.84
N VAL A 23 9.98 3.08 4.35
CA VAL A 23 8.86 3.21 3.42
C VAL A 23 7.56 2.73 4.06
N PHE A 24 6.53 3.56 3.94
CA PHE A 24 5.16 3.23 4.27
C PHE A 24 4.41 3.02 2.97
N ILE A 25 3.89 1.82 2.76
CA ILE A 25 3.10 1.49 1.57
C ILE A 25 1.70 1.10 2.04
N SER A 26 0.68 1.82 1.58
CA SER A 26 -0.71 1.50 1.87
C SER A 26 -1.43 0.99 0.64
N VAL A 27 -2.29 -0.01 0.83
CA VAL A 27 -3.22 -0.50 -0.17
C VAL A 27 -4.63 -0.31 0.36
N THR A 28 -5.49 0.29 -0.43
CA THR A 28 -6.89 0.53 -0.08
C THR A 28 -7.79 0.14 -1.23
N PHE A 29 -8.87 -0.59 -0.99
CA PHE A 29 -9.83 -1.00 -2.03
C PHE A 29 -11.15 -1.46 -1.42
N VAL A 30 -12.17 -1.66 -2.25
CA VAL A 30 -13.47 -2.20 -1.86
C VAL A 30 -13.49 -3.73 -2.03
N ALA A 31 -13.64 -4.46 -0.92
CA ALA A 31 -13.77 -5.92 -0.90
C ALA A 31 -15.10 -6.38 -1.50
N ASP A 32 -15.22 -7.69 -1.77
CA ASP A 32 -16.50 -8.27 -2.23
C ASP A 32 -17.64 -8.13 -1.22
N SER A 33 -17.32 -8.01 0.07
CA SER A 33 -18.29 -7.70 1.12
C SER A 33 -18.85 -6.27 1.04
N GLY A 34 -18.27 -5.40 0.20
CA GLY A 34 -18.53 -3.96 0.18
C GLY A 34 -17.74 -3.17 1.23
N GLU A 35 -16.95 -3.83 2.07
CA GLU A 35 -16.11 -3.18 3.06
C GLU A 35 -14.91 -2.49 2.39
N LYS A 36 -14.56 -1.29 2.88
CA LYS A 36 -13.33 -0.60 2.49
C LYS A 36 -12.16 -1.16 3.30
N ILE A 37 -11.27 -1.88 2.62
CA ILE A 37 -10.02 -2.36 3.18
C ILE A 37 -8.98 -1.25 3.13
N ASN A 38 -8.24 -1.04 4.21
CA ASN A 38 -7.11 -0.12 4.28
C ASN A 38 -6.02 -0.76 5.11
N GLU A 39 -4.96 -1.21 4.43
CA GLU A 39 -3.87 -1.93 5.06
C GLU A 39 -2.55 -1.24 4.72
N VAL A 40 -1.65 -1.19 5.69
CA VAL A 40 -0.36 -0.49 5.59
C VAL A 40 0.76 -1.46 5.95
N ILE A 41 1.76 -1.55 5.09
CA ILE A 41 3.03 -2.20 5.41
C ILE A 41 4.10 -1.13 5.64
N LEU A 42 4.86 -1.32 6.71
CA LEU A 42 6.03 -0.53 7.06
C LEU A 42 7.28 -1.38 6.83
N VAL A 43 8.20 -0.88 6.01
CA VAL A 43 9.46 -1.55 5.70
C VAL A 43 10.65 -0.62 5.94
N PRO A 44 11.80 -1.15 6.40
CA PRO A 44 12.94 -0.31 6.77
C PRO A 44 13.70 0.26 5.57
N SER A 45 13.51 -0.27 4.36
CA SER A 45 14.15 0.22 3.13
C SER A 45 13.28 0.03 1.89
N ILE A 46 13.70 0.65 0.77
CA ILE A 46 13.08 0.49 -0.54
C ILE A 46 13.19 -0.95 -1.04
N GLU A 47 14.35 -1.58 -0.86
CA GLU A 47 14.61 -2.96 -1.27
C GLU A 47 13.68 -3.93 -0.54
N ASP A 48 13.45 -3.70 0.75
CA ASP A 48 12.46 -4.47 1.50
C ASP A 48 11.04 -4.24 1.00
N GLY A 49 10.72 -3.01 0.56
CA GLY A 49 9.46 -2.68 -0.10
C GLY A 49 9.25 -3.48 -1.38
N ILE A 50 10.23 -3.45 -2.29
CA ILE A 50 10.20 -4.20 -3.56
C ILE A 50 10.02 -5.71 -3.29
N ARG A 51 10.72 -6.25 -2.28
CA ARG A 51 10.66 -7.68 -1.96
C ARG A 51 9.35 -8.12 -1.30
N LYS A 52 8.79 -7.30 -0.39
CA LYS A 52 7.64 -7.71 0.46
C LYS A 52 6.30 -7.26 -0.09
N PHE A 53 6.26 -6.14 -0.82
CA PHE A 53 5.01 -5.55 -1.28
C PHE A 53 4.20 -6.45 -2.22
N PRO A 54 4.80 -7.17 -3.19
CA PRO A 54 4.02 -8.02 -4.10
C PRO A 54 3.25 -9.11 -3.34
N GLY A 55 3.92 -9.80 -2.41
CA GLY A 55 3.29 -10.81 -1.57
C GLY A 55 2.17 -10.23 -0.71
N PHE A 56 2.40 -9.08 -0.07
CA PHE A 56 1.40 -8.36 0.71
C PHE A 56 0.16 -7.98 -0.14
N PHE A 57 0.37 -7.41 -1.32
CA PHE A 57 -0.71 -7.02 -2.23
C PHE A 57 -1.55 -8.24 -2.67
N MET A 58 -0.87 -9.33 -3.05
CA MET A 58 -1.53 -10.57 -3.46
C MET A 58 -2.30 -11.22 -2.32
N GLU A 59 -1.76 -11.22 -1.10
CA GLU A 59 -2.45 -11.73 0.09
C GLU A 59 -3.77 -10.98 0.33
N LEU A 60 -3.76 -9.65 0.22
CA LEU A 60 -4.98 -8.84 0.33
C LEU A 60 -5.99 -9.19 -0.76
N GLY A 61 -5.54 -9.30 -2.01
CA GLY A 61 -6.39 -9.76 -3.12
C GLY A 61 -6.98 -11.14 -2.83
N PHE A 62 -6.17 -12.08 -2.35
CA PHE A 62 -6.63 -13.45 -2.05
C PHE A 62 -7.62 -13.53 -0.91
N LYS A 63 -7.49 -12.65 0.09
CA LYS A 63 -8.33 -12.62 1.27
C LYS A 63 -9.68 -11.96 1.02
N TYR A 64 -9.73 -10.92 0.18
CA TYR A 64 -10.90 -10.04 0.06
C TYR A 64 -11.54 -10.00 -1.33
N VAL A 65 -10.95 -10.66 -2.33
CA VAL A 65 -11.46 -10.75 -3.70
C VAL A 65 -11.61 -12.22 -4.11
N GLN A 66 -12.83 -12.62 -4.46
CA GLN A 66 -13.18 -13.97 -4.92
C GLN A 66 -12.67 -14.22 -6.33
N ASP A 67 -13.00 -13.34 -7.29
CA ASP A 67 -12.56 -13.44 -8.67
C ASP A 67 -11.21 -12.72 -8.89
N LYS A 68 -10.15 -13.41 -8.46
CA LYS A 68 -8.77 -12.91 -8.43
C LYS A 68 -8.21 -12.67 -9.83
N LEU A 69 -8.50 -13.59 -10.75
CA LEU A 69 -7.98 -13.53 -12.11
C LEU A 69 -8.57 -12.34 -12.87
N THR A 70 -9.90 -12.15 -12.82
CA THR A 70 -10.53 -11.00 -13.44
C THR A 70 -10.06 -9.69 -12.81
N PHE A 71 -9.91 -9.65 -11.49
CA PHE A 71 -9.36 -8.47 -10.80
C PHE A 71 -7.95 -8.14 -11.29
N HIS A 72 -7.06 -9.13 -11.34
CA HIS A 72 -5.69 -8.97 -11.81
C HIS A 72 -5.63 -8.52 -13.28
N ASN A 73 -6.40 -9.16 -14.16
CA ASN A 73 -6.43 -8.82 -15.59
C ASN A 73 -6.96 -7.41 -15.84
N ARG A 74 -7.98 -6.97 -15.10
CA ARG A 74 -8.48 -5.58 -15.20
C ARG A 74 -7.42 -4.54 -14.83
N ILE A 75 -6.57 -4.85 -13.85
CA ILE A 75 -5.45 -3.97 -13.51
C ILE A 75 -4.46 -3.91 -14.68
N ILE A 76 -4.10 -5.06 -15.27
CA ILE A 76 -3.20 -5.12 -16.43
C ILE A 76 -3.77 -4.34 -17.62
N GLU A 77 -5.04 -4.55 -17.95
CA GLU A 77 -5.73 -3.84 -19.03
C GLU A 77 -5.70 -2.33 -18.79
N TRP A 78 -6.06 -1.88 -17.59
CA TRP A 78 -6.03 -0.47 -17.24
C TRP A 78 -4.62 0.13 -17.31
N MET A 79 -3.59 -0.59 -16.84
CA MET A 79 -2.20 -0.16 -16.99
C MET A 79 -1.78 -0.10 -18.45
N GLY A 80 -2.18 -1.06 -19.28
CA GLY A 80 -1.92 -1.06 -20.72
C GLY A 80 -2.58 0.11 -21.45
N GLU A 81 -3.76 0.53 -21.02
CA GLU A 81 -4.48 1.66 -21.63
C GLU A 81 -3.97 3.02 -21.15
N ASN A 82 -3.61 3.15 -19.88
CA ASN A 82 -3.37 4.45 -19.24
C ASN A 82 -1.90 4.69 -18.88
N TRP A 83 -1.11 3.63 -18.73
CA TRP A 83 0.24 3.65 -18.17
C TRP A 83 1.24 2.78 -18.94
N PHE A 84 1.01 2.57 -20.25
CA PHE A 84 1.89 1.73 -21.05
C PHE A 84 3.32 2.25 -21.10
N GLU A 85 3.50 3.54 -21.43
CA GLU A 85 4.81 4.17 -21.50
C GLU A 85 5.37 4.48 -20.10
N ASN A 86 4.65 5.31 -19.32
CA ASN A 86 5.07 5.79 -17.99
C ASN A 86 4.74 4.81 -16.84
N GLY A 87 4.58 3.53 -17.14
CA GLY A 87 4.35 2.49 -16.15
C GLY A 87 5.06 1.25 -16.60
N ILE A 88 4.44 0.51 -17.54
CA ILE A 88 4.92 -0.79 -18.01
C ILE A 88 6.33 -0.68 -18.63
N LYS A 89 6.50 0.07 -19.72
CA LYS A 89 7.80 0.17 -20.42
C LYS A 89 8.87 0.84 -19.56
N SER A 90 8.51 1.90 -18.84
CA SER A 90 9.46 2.57 -17.96
C SER A 90 10.00 1.63 -16.86
N PHE A 91 9.13 0.80 -16.27
CA PHE A 91 9.54 -0.18 -15.27
C PHE A 91 10.34 -1.33 -15.89
N GLN A 92 9.92 -1.82 -17.07
CA GLN A 92 10.66 -2.84 -17.82
C GLN A 92 12.11 -2.40 -18.09
N LYS A 93 12.28 -1.15 -18.51
CA LYS A 93 13.59 -0.54 -18.74
C LYS A 93 14.38 -0.42 -17.44
N GLU A 94 13.77 0.05 -16.36
CA GLU A 94 14.44 0.14 -15.04
C GLU A 94 14.91 -1.23 -14.56
N MET A 95 14.09 -2.27 -14.70
CA MET A 95 14.45 -3.64 -14.36
C MET A 95 15.63 -4.16 -15.20
N ALA A 96 15.65 -3.86 -16.50
CA ALA A 96 16.73 -4.28 -17.37
C ALA A 96 18.05 -3.55 -17.09
N GLU A 97 18.00 -2.22 -16.96
CA GLU A 97 19.20 -1.37 -16.89
C GLU A 97 19.77 -1.26 -15.47
N VAL A 98 18.92 -1.23 -14.45
CA VAL A 98 19.31 -0.98 -13.05
C VAL A 98 19.39 -2.29 -12.26
N HIS A 99 18.48 -3.23 -12.52
CA HIS A 99 18.36 -4.46 -11.74
C HIS A 99 18.97 -5.70 -12.40
N GLY A 100 19.56 -5.56 -13.59
CA GLY A 100 20.39 -6.59 -14.21
C GLY A 100 19.60 -7.66 -14.97
N PHE A 101 18.46 -7.31 -15.56
CA PHE A 101 17.63 -8.22 -16.36
C PHE A 101 17.56 -7.79 -17.85
N PRO A 102 18.69 -7.81 -18.59
CA PRO A 102 18.75 -7.25 -19.94
C PRO A 102 17.78 -7.90 -20.92
N ASP A 103 17.47 -9.19 -20.72
CA ASP A 103 16.56 -9.95 -21.58
C ASP A 103 15.13 -9.38 -21.56
N PHE A 104 14.73 -8.65 -20.51
CA PHE A 104 13.39 -8.06 -20.44
C PHE A 104 13.13 -7.03 -21.54
N LEU A 105 14.15 -6.35 -22.07
CA LEU A 105 13.99 -5.41 -23.19
C LEU A 105 13.63 -6.10 -24.50
N SER A 106 13.91 -7.40 -24.62
CA SER A 106 13.61 -8.18 -25.83
C SER A 106 12.17 -8.74 -25.83
N MET A 107 11.49 -8.70 -24.68
CA MET A 107 10.11 -9.18 -24.54
C MET A 107 9.10 -8.09 -24.90
N ASP A 108 7.97 -8.49 -25.50
CA ASP A 108 6.84 -7.58 -25.64
C ASP A 108 6.41 -7.07 -24.24
N PRO A 109 6.19 -5.76 -24.05
CA PRO A 109 5.91 -5.23 -22.71
C PRO A 109 4.64 -5.81 -22.08
N MET A 110 3.60 -6.12 -22.86
CA MET A 110 2.38 -6.71 -22.30
C MET A 110 2.56 -8.19 -21.97
N GLU A 111 3.37 -8.92 -22.73
CA GLU A 111 3.77 -10.28 -22.38
C GLU A 111 4.64 -10.29 -21.12
N TRP A 112 5.56 -9.33 -20.99
CA TRP A 112 6.41 -9.18 -19.83
C TRP A 112 5.64 -8.92 -18.53
N VAL A 113 4.65 -8.01 -18.54
CA VAL A 113 3.81 -7.78 -17.35
C VAL A 113 3.03 -9.03 -16.93
N LYS A 114 2.68 -9.88 -17.89
CA LYS A 114 1.95 -11.12 -17.67
C LYS A 114 2.85 -12.30 -17.34
N SER A 115 4.17 -12.15 -17.39
CA SER A 115 5.10 -13.25 -17.17
C SER A 115 5.07 -13.73 -15.73
N GLU A 116 4.93 -12.81 -14.77
CA GLU A 116 4.89 -13.09 -13.34
C GLU A 116 3.83 -12.21 -12.64
N PRO A 117 2.97 -12.76 -11.77
CA PRO A 117 1.95 -12.00 -11.06
C PRO A 117 2.49 -10.81 -10.24
N GLU A 118 3.72 -10.92 -9.74
CA GLU A 118 4.41 -9.91 -8.94
C GLU A 118 4.73 -8.63 -9.72
N MET A 119 4.80 -8.70 -11.06
CA MET A 119 5.10 -7.52 -11.87
C MET A 119 4.01 -6.45 -11.73
N VAL A 120 2.75 -6.86 -11.65
CA VAL A 120 1.62 -5.93 -11.53
C VAL A 120 1.73 -5.02 -10.30
N PRO A 121 1.82 -5.53 -9.05
CA PRO A 121 1.97 -4.67 -7.87
C PRO A 121 3.24 -3.81 -7.92
N LEU A 122 4.34 -4.34 -8.45
CA LEU A 122 5.58 -3.57 -8.59
C LEU A 122 5.43 -2.39 -9.54
N ILE A 123 4.77 -2.59 -10.69
CA ILE A 123 4.48 -1.52 -11.66
C ILE A 123 3.57 -0.47 -11.03
N LEU A 124 2.56 -0.87 -10.26
CA LEU A 124 1.69 0.10 -9.58
C LEU A 124 2.45 0.97 -8.57
N VAL A 125 3.38 0.40 -7.80
CA VAL A 125 4.25 1.15 -6.88
C VAL A 125 5.23 2.02 -7.62
N HIS A 126 5.78 1.55 -8.74
CA HIS A 126 6.62 2.36 -9.62
C HIS A 126 5.87 3.58 -10.14
N ILE A 127 4.65 3.37 -10.66
CA ILE A 127 3.77 4.44 -11.11
C ILE A 127 3.52 5.44 -9.98
N ALA A 128 3.10 4.92 -8.81
CA ALA A 128 2.82 5.74 -7.65
C ALA A 128 4.03 6.61 -7.28
N SER A 129 5.20 5.98 -7.14
CA SER A 129 6.40 6.63 -6.61
C SER A 129 7.03 7.62 -7.60
N ARG A 130 7.03 7.31 -8.90
CA ARG A 130 7.76 8.09 -9.91
C ARG A 130 6.90 9.14 -10.61
N PHE A 131 5.61 8.87 -10.80
CA PHE A 131 4.77 9.69 -11.68
C PHE A 131 3.58 10.35 -10.98
N THR A 132 3.19 9.89 -9.79
CA THR A 132 2.01 10.43 -9.10
C THR A 132 2.26 10.85 -7.64
N ASN A 133 3.50 11.25 -7.34
CA ASN A 133 3.90 11.77 -6.02
C ASN A 133 3.53 10.82 -4.86
N GLY A 134 3.76 9.54 -5.09
CA GLY A 134 3.49 8.44 -4.17
C GLY A 134 2.00 8.14 -3.96
N TYR A 135 1.07 8.55 -4.83
CA TYR A 135 -0.34 8.18 -4.69
C TYR A 135 -0.98 7.84 -6.03
N LEU A 136 -1.45 6.60 -6.19
CA LEU A 136 -2.12 6.12 -7.40
C LEU A 136 -3.52 5.65 -7.04
N LYS A 137 -4.52 6.09 -7.81
CA LYS A 137 -5.91 5.64 -7.70
C LYS A 137 -6.40 5.10 -9.03
N LEU A 138 -6.98 3.90 -8.98
CA LEU A 138 -7.62 3.25 -10.11
C LEU A 138 -9.13 3.57 -10.12
N PRO A 139 -9.80 3.42 -11.29
CA PRO A 139 -11.24 3.66 -11.39
C PRO A 139 -12.06 2.71 -10.51
N GLY A 140 -13.29 3.12 -10.17
CA GLY A 140 -14.21 2.32 -9.35
C GLY A 140 -14.56 0.95 -9.96
N SER A 141 -14.43 0.78 -11.28
CA SER A 141 -14.54 -0.53 -11.96
C SER A 141 -13.47 -1.54 -11.50
N ILE A 142 -12.41 -1.07 -10.85
CA ILE A 142 -11.32 -1.82 -10.23
C ILE A 142 -11.31 -1.53 -8.73
N ARG A 143 -12.51 -1.58 -8.12
CA ARG A 143 -12.71 -1.56 -6.66
C ARG A 143 -12.16 -0.33 -5.95
N ASP A 144 -12.09 0.81 -6.64
CA ASP A 144 -11.46 2.03 -6.12
C ASP A 144 -10.07 1.75 -5.52
N LEU A 145 -9.28 0.89 -6.17
CA LEU A 145 -7.95 0.52 -5.69
C LEU A 145 -7.05 1.76 -5.60
N GLU A 146 -6.46 1.97 -4.43
CA GLU A 146 -5.57 3.06 -4.10
C GLU A 146 -4.26 2.51 -3.54
N ILE A 147 -3.14 3.02 -4.05
CA ILE A 147 -1.79 2.71 -3.57
C ILE A 147 -1.12 4.01 -3.15
N SER A 148 -0.62 4.05 -1.93
CA SER A 148 0.16 5.19 -1.42
C SER A 148 1.55 4.72 -1.01
N VAL A 149 2.56 5.48 -1.37
CA VAL A 149 3.96 5.26 -1.02
C VAL A 149 4.48 6.54 -0.37
N ARG A 150 4.99 6.42 0.85
CA ARG A 150 5.51 7.55 1.63
C ARG A 150 6.84 7.19 2.27
N PHE A 151 7.80 8.09 2.10
CA PHE A 151 9.07 8.07 2.81
C PHE A 151 8.94 8.98 4.02
N VAL A 152 8.86 8.39 5.21
CA VAL A 152 8.57 9.16 6.43
C VAL A 152 9.73 9.01 7.38
N LYS A 153 10.45 10.10 7.63
CA LYS A 153 11.53 10.17 8.61
C LYS A 153 11.00 10.29 10.04
N ASN A 154 9.90 11.01 10.21
CA ASN A 154 9.36 11.32 11.54
C ASN A 154 7.83 11.20 11.52
N VAL A 155 7.27 10.51 12.51
CA VAL A 155 5.83 10.49 12.78
C VAL A 155 5.59 11.10 14.15
N LEU A 156 4.59 11.97 14.21
CA LEU A 156 4.04 12.44 15.48
C LEU A 156 3.23 11.31 16.10
N ALA A 157 3.62 10.87 17.28
CA ALA A 157 2.92 9.86 18.04
C ALA A 157 2.22 10.54 19.23
N ILE A 158 1.02 10.05 19.53
CA ILE A 158 0.26 10.50 20.70
C ILE A 158 0.21 9.34 21.67
N ASN A 159 0.77 9.53 22.86
CA ASN A 159 0.67 8.55 23.93
C ASN A 159 -0.65 8.71 24.68
N PHE A 160 -1.64 7.90 24.35
CA PHE A 160 -2.95 7.94 25.03
C PHE A 160 -2.95 7.33 26.45
N TRP A 161 -1.83 6.75 26.89
CA TRP A 161 -1.72 6.02 28.15
C TRP A 161 -1.14 6.83 29.31
N GLU A 162 -0.77 8.10 29.09
CA GLU A 162 -0.40 8.99 30.19
C GLU A 162 -1.62 9.39 31.03
N GLU A 163 -1.40 9.49 32.34
CA GLU A 163 -2.40 9.92 33.31
C GLU A 163 -2.86 11.36 32.97
N GLY A 164 -4.17 11.54 32.75
CA GLY A 164 -4.75 12.81 32.30
C GLY A 164 -5.12 12.86 30.81
N ASN A 165 -4.70 11.89 30.00
CA ASN A 165 -5.14 11.80 28.60
C ASN A 165 -6.49 11.12 28.43
N PRO A 166 -7.28 11.54 27.43
CA PRO A 166 -8.51 10.87 27.07
C PRO A 166 -8.22 9.48 26.51
N VAL A 167 -8.48 8.43 27.31
CA VAL A 167 -8.41 7.04 26.85
C VAL A 167 -9.46 6.83 25.75
N PRO A 168 -9.07 6.40 24.53
CA PRO A 168 -10.03 6.07 23.49
C PRO A 168 -10.95 4.96 23.99
N LYS A 169 -12.24 5.24 24.18
CA LYS A 169 -13.24 4.20 24.40
C LYS A 169 -13.34 3.38 23.12
N ILE A 170 -12.60 2.28 23.04
CA ILE A 170 -12.78 1.28 21.99
C ILE A 170 -14.16 0.66 22.20
N GLN A 171 -15.16 1.09 21.44
CA GLN A 171 -16.45 0.41 21.41
C GLN A 171 -16.24 -0.96 20.78
N GLY A 172 -16.29 -2.03 21.59
CA GLY A 172 -16.41 -3.40 21.08
C GLY A 172 -15.57 -4.49 21.74
N MET A 173 -14.69 -4.21 22.69
CA MET A 173 -14.03 -5.30 23.43
C MET A 173 -14.84 -5.68 24.66
N HIS A 174 -15.66 -6.72 24.53
CA HIS A 174 -16.14 -7.50 25.67
C HIS A 174 -14.93 -8.11 26.37
N THR A 175 -14.45 -7.48 27.44
CA THR A 175 -13.52 -8.13 28.36
C THR A 175 -14.32 -9.17 29.14
N ASN A 176 -14.16 -10.45 28.78
CA ASN A 176 -14.55 -11.55 29.66
C ASN A 176 -13.65 -11.51 30.89
N THR A 177 -14.14 -10.92 31.97
CA THR A 177 -13.52 -11.06 33.29
C THR A 177 -13.70 -12.51 33.74
N PRO A 178 -12.63 -13.23 34.11
CA PRO A 178 -12.78 -14.51 34.79
C PRO A 178 -13.38 -14.21 36.17
N ARG A 179 -14.53 -14.83 36.48
CA ARG A 179 -15.07 -14.83 37.84
C ARG A 179 -14.18 -15.75 38.68
N GLY A 180 -13.48 -15.17 39.65
CA GLY A 180 -12.99 -15.89 40.83
C GLY A 180 -14.11 -16.16 41.82
#